data_AF-A0A7S4CD06-F1
#
_entry.id   AF-A0A7S4CD06-F1
#
_cell.length_a   1.000
_cell.length_b   1.000
_cell.length_c   1.000
_cell.angle_alpha   90.00
_cell.angle_beta   90.00
_cell.angle_gamma   90.00
#
_symmetry.space_group_name_H-M   'P 1'
#
loop_
_entity.id
_entity.type
_entity.pdbx_description
1 polymer ?
#
loop_
_entity_poly.entity_id
_entity_poly.type
_entity_poly.pdbx_seq_one_letter_code
_entity_poly.pdbx_strand_id
1 'polypeptide(L)'
;FEFLLNAYNAVQKSRGNREVNQMEFDTILEKKRRQVGLQQALIRRNLNENLSGGEKKYNEILQMCVLEPRLSILDEADSGLDVDAVQKVAQGIRRLLCSENALLLVTHYQALMTPLKPQYVHVMVDGRIVQTGDYNLALRLGKEGFASWLDKPT
;
A
#
# COMPACT_ATOMS: atom_id res chain seq x y z
N PHE A 1 17.31 11.26 -4.06
CA PHE A 1 16.90 10.00 -4.72
C PHE A 1 17.92 8.87 -4.59
N GLU A 2 19.17 9.15 -4.20
CA GLU A 2 20.21 8.13 -4.02
C GLU A 2 19.76 6.93 -3.17
N PHE A 3 19.03 7.18 -2.07
CA PHE A 3 18.48 6.11 -1.25
C PHE A 3 17.59 5.13 -2.02
N LEU A 4 16.61 5.62 -2.81
CA LEU A 4 15.66 4.73 -3.48
C LEU A 4 16.32 3.98 -4.64
N LEU A 5 17.28 4.60 -5.33
CA LEU A 5 18.13 3.92 -6.30
C LEU A 5 18.94 2.80 -5.65
N ASN A 6 19.60 3.09 -4.52
CA ASN A 6 20.40 2.11 -3.78
C ASN A 6 19.53 0.95 -3.26
N ALA A 7 18.34 1.26 -2.73
CA ALA A 7 17.37 0.26 -2.29
C ALA A 7 16.88 -0.62 -3.46
N TYR A 8 16.56 0.00 -4.60
CA TYR A 8 16.18 -0.72 -5.81
C TYR A 8 17.30 -1.66 -6.28
N ASN A 9 18.54 -1.17 -6.36
CA ASN A 9 19.69 -1.98 -6.76
C ASN A 9 19.99 -3.12 -5.77
N ALA A 10 19.85 -2.88 -4.47
CA ALA A 10 19.98 -3.94 -3.46
C ALA A 10 18.93 -5.05 -3.65
N VAL A 11 17.68 -4.68 -3.94
CA VAL A 11 16.60 -5.63 -4.27
C VAL A 11 16.92 -6.38 -5.56
N GLN A 12 17.34 -5.70 -6.62
CA GLN A 12 17.69 -6.34 -7.90
C GLN A 12 18.83 -7.34 -7.73
N LYS A 13 19.88 -6.97 -6.99
CA LYS A 13 21.00 -7.86 -6.64
C LYS A 13 20.54 -9.09 -5.88
N SER A 14 19.65 -8.94 -4.89
CA SER A 14 19.08 -10.08 -4.15
C SER A 14 18.28 -11.05 -5.04
N ARG A 15 17.76 -10.56 -6.17
CA ARG A 15 17.04 -11.33 -7.19
C ARG A 15 17.94 -11.87 -8.30
N GLY A 16 19.25 -11.64 -8.24
CA GLY A 16 20.19 -12.04 -9.29
C GLY A 16 20.15 -11.16 -10.56
N ASN A 17 19.50 -10.00 -10.50
CA ASN A 17 19.44 -9.05 -11.61
C ASN A 17 20.61 -8.06 -11.55
N ARG A 18 20.93 -7.45 -12.71
CA ARG A 18 21.94 -6.38 -12.75
C ARG A 18 21.44 -5.11 -12.04
N GLU A 19 22.39 -4.36 -11.52
CA GLU A 19 22.15 -2.99 -11.05
C GLU A 19 21.87 -2.06 -12.25
N VAL A 20 21.11 -1.01 -11.97
CA VAL A 20 20.81 0.06 -12.92
C VAL A 20 21.54 1.33 -12.53
N ASN A 21 21.88 2.15 -13.52
CA ASN A 21 22.41 3.48 -13.29
C ASN A 21 21.28 4.50 -13.03
N GLN A 22 21.64 5.74 -12.70
CA GLN A 22 20.68 6.81 -12.39
C GLN A 22 19.68 7.06 -13.54
N MET A 23 20.15 7.09 -14.79
CA MET A 23 19.30 7.39 -15.95
C MET A 23 18.27 6.30 -16.24
N GLU A 24 18.69 5.04 -16.09
CA GLU A 24 17.81 3.87 -16.19
C GLU A 24 16.76 3.86 -15.07
N PHE A 25 17.21 4.17 -13.85
CA PHE A 25 16.32 4.26 -12.70
C PHE A 25 15.32 5.40 -12.80
N ASP A 26 15.71 6.57 -13.29
CA ASP A 26 14.79 7.70 -13.51
C ASP A 26 13.67 7.33 -14.49
N THR A 27 13.99 6.53 -15.50
CA THR A 27 13.01 6.00 -16.45
C THR A 27 12.03 5.03 -15.78
N ILE A 28 12.52 4.13 -14.93
CA ILE A 28 11.69 3.22 -14.12
C ILE A 28 10.79 4.03 -13.17
N LEU A 29 11.37 4.98 -12.45
CA LEU A 29 10.70 5.80 -11.45
C LEU A 29 9.58 6.64 -12.09
N GLU A 30 9.83 7.28 -13.23
CA GLU A 30 8.82 8.05 -13.95
C GLU A 30 7.67 7.16 -14.46
N LYS A 31 7.97 5.94 -14.91
CA LYS A 31 6.94 4.97 -15.30
C LYS A 31 6.08 4.59 -14.09
N LYS A 32 6.68 4.27 -12.94
CA LYS A 32 5.98 3.91 -11.71
C LYS A 32 5.17 5.08 -11.14
N ARG A 33 5.71 6.30 -11.18
CA ARG A 33 5.01 7.54 -10.80
C ARG A 33 3.67 7.67 -11.52
N ARG A 34 3.69 7.54 -12.84
CA ARG A 34 2.49 7.67 -13.68
C ARG A 34 1.45 6.61 -13.33
N GLN A 35 1.87 5.41 -12.94
CA GLN A 35 0.97 4.34 -12.54
C GLN A 35 0.24 4.64 -11.22
N VAL A 36 0.88 5.33 -10.28
CA VAL A 36 0.28 5.70 -8.97
C VAL A 36 -0.38 7.08 -8.97
N GLY A 37 -0.29 7.83 -10.08
CA GLY A 37 -0.90 9.15 -10.21
C GLY A 37 -0.23 10.26 -9.39
N LEU A 38 1.02 10.07 -8.94
CA LEU A 38 1.76 11.06 -8.17
C LEU A 38 2.22 12.21 -9.06
N GLN A 39 2.09 13.48 -8.66
CA GLN A 39 2.54 14.61 -9.47
C GLN A 39 4.07 14.63 -9.65
N GLN A 40 4.54 15.01 -10.85
CA GLN A 40 5.96 15.02 -11.22
C GLN A 40 6.81 15.92 -10.31
N ALA A 41 6.24 17.02 -9.82
CA ALA A 41 6.91 17.96 -8.92
C ALA A 41 7.37 17.34 -7.59
N LEU A 42 6.80 16.19 -7.22
CA LEU A 42 7.07 15.50 -5.96
C LEU A 42 8.24 14.51 -6.06
N ILE A 43 8.70 14.18 -7.28
CA ILE A 43 9.88 13.32 -7.54
C ILE A 43 11.16 14.14 -7.73
N ARG A 44 11.19 15.42 -7.33
CA ARG A 44 12.46 16.18 -7.32
C ARG A 44 12.92 16.58 -5.92
N ARG A 45 12.20 16.14 -4.88
CA ARG A 45 12.47 16.47 -3.47
C ARG A 45 13.18 15.31 -2.76
N ASN A 46 13.94 15.59 -1.70
CA ASN A 46 14.46 14.53 -0.84
C ASN A 46 13.30 13.74 -0.19
N LEU A 47 13.58 12.51 0.21
CA LEU A 47 12.59 11.61 0.81
C LEU A 47 11.87 12.28 1.98
N ASN A 48 10.55 12.44 1.82
CA ASN A 48 9.62 12.95 2.83
C ASN A 48 9.86 14.40 3.32
N GLU A 49 10.73 15.17 2.67
CA GLU A 49 10.91 16.60 2.97
C GLU A 49 9.76 17.43 2.40
N ASN A 50 9.14 18.25 3.26
CA ASN A 50 8.08 19.20 2.88
C ASN A 50 6.89 18.58 2.12
N LEU A 51 6.55 17.32 2.41
CA LEU A 51 5.35 16.65 1.92
C LEU A 51 4.20 16.77 2.93
N SER A 52 3.00 17.07 2.45
CA SER A 52 1.75 16.92 3.20
C SER A 52 1.50 15.45 3.57
N GLY A 53 0.57 15.20 4.49
CA GLY A 53 0.22 13.83 4.91
C GLY A 53 -0.16 12.93 3.73
N GLY A 54 -1.01 13.42 2.82
CA GLY A 54 -1.41 12.68 1.63
C GLY A 54 -0.24 12.43 0.66
N GLU A 55 0.63 13.43 0.45
CA GLU A 55 1.81 13.26 -0.40
C GLU A 55 2.81 12.23 0.17
N LYS A 56 2.97 12.16 1.49
CA LYS A 56 3.77 11.11 2.14
C LYS A 56 3.20 9.72 1.84
N LYS A 57 1.88 9.53 1.96
CA LYS A 57 1.22 8.26 1.63
C LYS A 57 1.41 7.86 0.16
N TYR A 58 1.26 8.80 -0.77
CA TYR A 58 1.58 8.49 -2.17
C TYR A 58 3.05 8.11 -2.38
N ASN A 59 3.97 8.76 -1.68
CA ASN A 59 5.38 8.45 -1.77
C ASN A 59 5.70 7.04 -1.21
N GLU A 60 5.04 6.61 -0.14
CA GLU A 60 5.11 5.22 0.38
C GLU A 60 4.64 4.20 -0.67
N ILE A 61 3.50 4.47 -1.32
CA ILE A 61 2.96 3.60 -2.37
C ILE A 61 3.86 3.59 -3.60
N LEU A 62 4.45 4.73 -3.98
CA LEU A 62 5.43 4.78 -5.06
C LEU A 62 6.66 3.92 -4.75
N GLN A 63 7.19 3.99 -3.53
CA GLN A 63 8.30 3.15 -3.10
C GLN A 63 7.95 1.68 -3.20
N MET A 64 6.76 1.28 -2.71
CA MET A 64 6.26 -0.08 -2.88
C MET A 64 6.17 -0.48 -4.37
N CYS A 65 5.70 0.42 -5.24
CA CYS A 65 5.63 0.17 -6.69
C CYS A 65 6.99 0.01 -7.36
N VAL A 66 8.00 0.73 -6.88
CA VAL A 66 9.37 0.69 -7.39
C VAL A 66 10.08 -0.57 -6.93
N LEU A 67 9.92 -0.95 -5.66
CA LEU A 67 10.62 -2.10 -5.06
C LEU A 67 9.95 -3.44 -5.39
N GLU A 68 8.67 -3.43 -5.78
CA GLU A 68 7.89 -4.62 -6.16
C GLU A 68 8.05 -5.77 -5.14
N PRO A 69 7.78 -5.55 -3.84
CA PRO A 69 8.03 -6.56 -2.81
C PRO A 69 7.14 -7.79 -3.00
N ARG A 70 7.61 -8.95 -2.49
CA ARG A 70 6.79 -10.18 -2.43
C ARG A 70 5.70 -10.11 -1.36
N LEU A 71 5.92 -9.33 -0.31
CA LEU A 71 4.96 -9.08 0.75
C LEU A 71 5.00 -7.58 1.09
N SER A 72 3.84 -6.94 0.99
CA SER A 72 3.63 -5.57 1.48
C SER A 72 2.76 -5.60 2.73
N ILE A 73 3.13 -4.80 3.72
CA ILE A 73 2.29 -4.55 4.91
C ILE A 73 1.99 -3.05 4.91
N LEU A 74 0.71 -2.70 4.84
CA LEU A 74 0.23 -1.33 4.84
C LEU A 74 -0.59 -1.11 6.11
N ASP A 75 -0.07 -0.31 7.03
CA ASP A 75 -0.72 0.02 8.29
C ASP A 75 -1.30 1.43 8.22
N GLU A 76 -2.62 1.54 8.38
CA GLU A 76 -3.40 2.79 8.32
C GLU A 76 -3.05 3.66 7.11
N ALA A 77 -2.86 3.02 5.94
CA ALA A 77 -2.48 3.70 4.70
C ALA A 77 -3.60 4.57 4.12
N ASP A 78 -4.82 4.48 4.65
CA ASP A 78 -5.97 5.31 4.33
C ASP A 78 -6.13 6.55 5.22
N SER A 79 -5.38 6.64 6.33
CA SER A 79 -5.45 7.79 7.24
C SER A 79 -5.04 9.10 6.54
N GLY A 80 -5.91 10.11 6.62
CA GLY A 80 -5.64 11.45 6.08
C GLY A 80 -5.68 11.56 4.55
N LEU A 81 -6.18 10.53 3.85
CA LEU A 81 -6.45 10.59 2.42
C LEU A 81 -7.88 11.06 2.14
N ASP A 82 -8.04 11.97 1.18
CA ASP A 82 -9.35 12.26 0.61
C ASP A 82 -9.84 11.09 -0.28
N VAL A 83 -11.12 11.14 -0.64
CA VAL A 83 -11.78 10.07 -1.42
C VAL A 83 -11.06 9.81 -2.75
N ASP A 84 -10.61 10.87 -3.43
CA ASP A 84 -9.90 10.76 -4.71
C ASP A 84 -8.52 10.12 -4.54
N ALA A 85 -7.85 10.41 -3.42
CA ALA A 85 -6.54 9.86 -3.11
C ALA A 85 -6.60 8.40 -2.73
N VAL A 86 -7.62 8.00 -1.96
CA VAL A 86 -7.91 6.58 -1.70
C VAL A 86 -8.07 5.81 -3.01
N GLN A 87 -8.82 6.35 -3.98
CA GLN A 87 -9.03 5.70 -5.28
C GLN A 87 -7.73 5.53 -6.07
N LYS A 88 -6.90 6.58 -6.14
CA LYS A 88 -5.60 6.53 -6.84
C LYS A 88 -4.63 5.55 -6.19
N VAL A 89 -4.53 5.57 -4.86
CA VAL A 89 -3.71 4.63 -4.09
C VAL A 89 -4.16 3.19 -4.33
N ALA A 90 -5.46 2.92 -4.23
CA ALA A 90 -6.01 1.59 -4.45
C ALA A 90 -5.74 1.08 -5.88
N GLN A 91 -5.83 1.95 -6.90
CA GLN A 91 -5.48 1.61 -8.28
C GLN A 91 -3.99 1.30 -8.43
N GLY A 92 -3.11 2.08 -7.80
CA GLY A 92 -1.66 1.83 -7.78
C GLY A 92 -1.34 0.47 -7.18
N ILE A 93 -1.91 0.16 -6.01
CA ILE A 93 -1.78 -1.13 -5.33
C ILE A 93 -2.29 -2.26 -6.23
N ARG A 94 -3.51 -2.14 -6.79
CA ARG A 94 -4.11 -3.20 -7.62
C ARG A 94 -3.26 -3.56 -8.83
N ARG A 95 -2.56 -2.59 -9.43
CA ARG A 95 -1.65 -2.85 -10.57
C ARG A 95 -0.39 -3.61 -10.18
N LEU A 96 0.00 -3.58 -8.91
CA LEU A 96 1.15 -4.34 -8.40
C LEU A 96 0.80 -5.77 -8.02
N LEU A 97 -0.44 -6.02 -7.60
CA LEU A 97 -0.85 -7.33 -7.12
C LEU A 97 -0.88 -8.35 -8.27
N CYS A 98 -0.22 -9.48 -8.05
CA CYS A 98 -0.16 -10.62 -8.96
C CYS A 98 -0.17 -11.93 -8.15
N SER A 99 -0.06 -13.08 -8.82
CA SER A 99 -0.03 -14.40 -8.15
C SER A 99 1.20 -14.60 -7.25
N GLU A 100 2.26 -13.82 -7.46
CA GLU A 100 3.57 -14.01 -6.83
C GLU A 100 3.83 -13.09 -5.63
N ASN A 101 2.87 -12.22 -5.29
CA ASN A 101 2.98 -11.31 -4.16
C ASN A 101 1.70 -11.25 -3.31
N ALA A 102 1.85 -10.71 -2.09
CA ALA A 102 0.77 -10.57 -1.13
C ALA A 102 0.76 -9.17 -0.51
N LEU A 103 -0.43 -8.73 -0.11
CA LEU A 103 -0.66 -7.50 0.63
C LEU A 103 -1.43 -7.80 1.91
N LEU A 104 -0.86 -7.42 3.04
CA LEU A 104 -1.55 -7.31 4.31
C LEU A 104 -1.91 -5.84 4.53
N LEU A 105 -3.21 -5.54 4.49
CA LEU A 105 -3.73 -4.22 4.83
C LEU A 105 -4.27 -4.26 6.27
N VAL A 106 -3.68 -3.45 7.14
CA VAL A 106 -4.17 -3.19 8.49
C VAL A 106 -4.89 -1.86 8.46
N THR A 107 -6.19 -1.88 8.74
CA THR A 107 -7.02 -0.67 8.72
C THR A 107 -8.22 -0.82 9.65
N HIS A 108 -8.70 0.32 10.16
CA HIS A 108 -9.95 0.46 10.88
C HIS A 108 -11.08 1.07 10.01
N TYR A 109 -10.79 1.48 8.76
CA TYR A 109 -11.75 2.06 7.82
C TYR A 109 -11.84 1.25 6.51
N GLN A 110 -13.02 1.29 5.88
CA GLN A 110 -13.29 0.52 4.66
C GLN A 110 -12.77 1.17 3.37
N ALA A 111 -12.11 2.33 3.47
CA ALA A 111 -11.84 3.21 2.34
C ALA A 111 -10.95 2.52 1.29
N LEU A 112 -9.86 1.88 1.71
CA LEU A 112 -9.01 1.08 0.81
C LEU A 112 -9.54 -0.35 0.58
N MET A 113 -10.24 -0.93 1.55
CA MET A 113 -10.78 -2.29 1.41
C MET A 113 -11.79 -2.40 0.26
N THR A 114 -12.65 -1.39 0.10
CA THR A 114 -13.72 -1.37 -0.91
C THR A 114 -13.20 -1.43 -2.34
N PRO A 115 -12.29 -0.52 -2.77
CA PRO A 115 -11.73 -0.58 -4.11
C PRO A 115 -10.76 -1.75 -4.29
N LEU A 116 -10.10 -2.27 -3.24
CA LEU A 116 -9.18 -3.41 -3.38
C LEU A 116 -9.89 -4.76 -3.47
N LYS A 117 -10.97 -4.98 -2.70
CA LYS A 117 -11.69 -6.25 -2.54
C LYS A 117 -10.78 -7.40 -2.09
N PRO A 118 -10.34 -7.40 -0.82
CA PRO A 118 -9.46 -8.44 -0.28
C PRO A 118 -10.09 -9.84 -0.36
N GLN A 119 -9.24 -10.85 -0.57
CA GLN A 119 -9.63 -12.26 -0.60
C GLN A 119 -9.98 -12.77 0.81
N TYR A 120 -9.25 -12.30 1.81
CA TYR A 120 -9.43 -12.64 3.22
C TYR A 120 -9.55 -11.38 4.05
N VAL A 121 -10.45 -11.42 5.02
CA VAL A 121 -10.66 -10.38 6.03
C VAL A 121 -10.56 -11.05 7.38
N HIS A 122 -9.69 -10.53 8.24
CA HIS A 122 -9.49 -11.01 9.60
C HIS A 122 -9.93 -9.93 10.58
N VAL A 123 -10.79 -10.29 11.54
CA VAL A 123 -11.18 -9.41 12.65
C VAL A 123 -10.33 -9.76 13.85
N MET A 124 -9.62 -8.76 14.38
CA MET A 124 -8.76 -8.90 15.55
C MET A 124 -9.40 -8.18 16.75
N VAL A 125 -9.48 -8.88 17.88
CA VAL A 125 -9.95 -8.35 19.19
C VAL A 125 -9.00 -8.90 20.25
N ASP A 126 -8.56 -8.05 21.18
CA ASP A 126 -7.63 -8.41 22.28
C ASP A 126 -6.39 -9.20 21.81
N GLY A 127 -5.83 -8.79 20.67
CA GLY A 127 -4.64 -9.41 20.09
C GLY A 127 -4.86 -10.79 19.44
N ARG A 128 -6.11 -11.23 19.28
CA ARG A 128 -6.47 -12.52 18.66
C ARG A 128 -7.37 -12.34 17.45
N ILE A 129 -7.19 -13.16 16.43
CA ILE A 129 -8.13 -13.23 15.31
C ILE A 129 -9.38 -13.99 15.79
N VAL A 130 -10.48 -13.27 15.97
CA VAL A 130 -11.75 -13.84 16.44
C VAL A 130 -12.65 -14.30 15.29
N GLN A 131 -12.43 -13.78 14.08
CA GLN A 131 -13.17 -14.18 12.91
C GLN A 131 -12.35 -13.99 11.63
N THR A 132 -12.53 -14.90 10.69
CA THR A 132 -12.01 -14.80 9.31
C THR A 132 -13.16 -14.98 8.33
N GLY A 133 -13.12 -14.24 7.23
CA GLY A 133 -14.10 -14.36 6.15
C GLY A 133 -13.57 -13.76 4.85
N ASP A 134 -14.44 -13.64 3.87
CA ASP A 134 -14.16 -12.95 2.62
C ASP A 134 -14.51 -11.45 2.74
N TYR A 135 -14.53 -10.75 1.60
CA TYR A 135 -14.92 -9.35 1.53
C TYR A 135 -16.32 -9.05 2.11
N ASN A 136 -17.24 -10.02 2.18
CA ASN A 136 -18.55 -9.81 2.78
C ASN A 136 -18.46 -9.57 4.30
N LEU A 137 -17.44 -10.14 4.97
CA LEU A 137 -17.18 -9.85 6.38
C LEU A 137 -16.86 -8.37 6.58
N ALA A 138 -16.06 -7.77 5.69
CA ALA A 138 -15.78 -6.34 5.72
C ALA A 138 -17.07 -5.52 5.58
N LEU A 139 -17.91 -5.84 4.58
CA LEU A 139 -19.18 -5.13 4.35
C LEU A 139 -20.11 -5.19 5.56
N ARG A 140 -20.15 -6.33 6.26
CA ARG A 140 -20.92 -6.48 7.49
C ARG A 140 -20.38 -5.60 8.62
N LEU A 141 -19.06 -5.59 8.83
CA LEU A 141 -18.42 -4.75 9.86
C LEU A 141 -18.77 -3.26 9.70
N GLY A 142 -18.82 -2.75 8.47
CA GLY A 142 -19.17 -1.33 8.24
C GLY A 142 -20.64 -1.00 8.50
N LYS A 143 -21.53 -2.00 8.46
CA LYS A 143 -22.97 -1.82 8.76
C LYS A 143 -23.28 -2.05 10.22
N GLU A 144 -22.73 -3.11 10.80
CA GLU A 144 -23.02 -3.57 12.16
C GLU A 144 -22.13 -2.88 13.21
N GLY A 145 -20.99 -2.31 12.79
CA GLY A 145 -19.95 -1.81 13.70
C GLY A 145 -19.21 -2.97 14.40
N PHE A 146 -18.17 -2.66 15.18
CA PHE A 146 -17.39 -3.69 15.88
C PHE A 146 -18.08 -4.25 17.14
N ALA A 147 -19.18 -3.64 17.60
CA ALA A 147 -19.84 -3.98 18.86
C ALA A 147 -20.20 -5.47 18.98
N SER A 148 -20.73 -6.08 17.91
CA SER A 148 -21.13 -7.49 17.89
C SER A 148 -19.96 -8.49 17.97
N TRP A 149 -18.72 -8.01 17.92
CA TRP A 149 -17.50 -8.80 18.07
C TRP A 149 -16.74 -8.54 19.38
N LEU A 150 -17.04 -7.45 20.08
CA LEU A 150 -16.46 -7.14 21.39
C LEU A 150 -17.10 -7.96 22.52
N ASP A 151 -18.36 -8.38 22.36
CA ASP A 151 -19.13 -9.09 23.39
C ASP A 151 -19.07 -10.63 23.27
N LYS A 152 -18.29 -11.18 22.34
CA LYS A 152 -18.18 -12.65 22.19
C LYS A 152 -17.13 -13.19 23.16
N PRO A 153 -17.50 -14.07 24.11
CA PRO A 153 -16.52 -14.69 25.00
C PRO A 153 -15.49 -15.47 24.19
N THR A 154 -14.23 -15.37 24.63
CA THR A 154 -13.05 -16.02 24.04
C THR A 154 -13.05 -17.52 24.21
#